data_AF-A0A6G0VQ29-F1
#
_entry.id   AF-A0A6G0VQ29-F1
#
_cell.length_a   1.000
_cell.length_b   1.000
_cell.length_c   1.000
_cell.angle_alpha   90.00
_cell.angle_beta   90.00
_cell.angle_gamma   90.00
#
_symmetry.space_group_name_H-M   'P 1'
#
loop_
_entity.id
_entity.type
_entity.pdbx_description
1 polymer ?
#
loop_
_entity_poly.entity_id
_entity_poly.type
_entity_poly.pdbx_seq_one_letter_code
_entity_poly.pdbx_strand_id
1 'polypeptide(L)' 'MISSEFSHSMCEVSSRTEVKQKPIIVKKYNENMSGIDRQDQMASYYPCERKSLRRRIYLLFVMCLVMGYEISTRYQG' A
#
# COMPACT_ATOMS: atom_id res chain seq x y z
N MET A 1 -18.72 24.64 7.04
CA MET A 1 -18.33 23.57 7.98
C MET A 1 -17.59 22.51 7.18
N ILE A 2 -16.38 22.13 7.58
CA ILE A 2 -15.63 21.03 6.94
C ILE A 2 -16.26 19.73 7.48
N SER A 3 -17.04 19.05 6.63
CA SER A 3 -17.63 17.75 6.95
C SER A 3 -16.63 16.66 6.57
N SER A 4 -16.30 15.76 7.51
CA SER A 4 -15.53 14.53 7.25
C SER A 4 -16.49 13.35 7.18
N GLU A 5 -16.16 12.34 6.37
CA GLU A 5 -16.89 11.06 6.33
C GLU A 5 -16.82 10.32 7.68
N PHE A 6 -15.76 10.54 8.45
CA PHE A 6 -15.54 9.84 9.71
C PHE A 6 -15.88 10.72 10.92
N SER A 7 -16.43 10.08 11.95
CA SER A 7 -16.73 10.73 13.23
C SER A 7 -15.46 11.24 13.92
N HIS A 8 -15.60 12.31 14.70
CA HIS A 8 -14.52 12.92 15.50
C HIS A 8 -14.20 12.13 16.78
N SER A 9 -14.68 10.90 16.91
CA SER A 9 -14.40 10.06 18.07
C SER A 9 -12.93 9.64 18.13
N MET A 10 -12.44 9.47 19.35
CA MET A 10 -11.10 8.97 19.64
C MET A 10 -11.11 7.45 19.63
N CYS A 11 -10.08 6.85 19.05
CA CYS A 11 -9.89 5.41 18.98
C CYS A 11 -8.49 5.06 19.51
N GLU A 12 -8.42 3.94 20.21
CA GLU A 12 -7.17 3.39 20.68
C GLU A 12 -6.40 2.74 19.51
N VAL A 13 -5.17 3.20 19.30
CA VAL A 13 -4.25 2.68 18.29
C VAL A 13 -3.06 2.07 19.02
N SER A 14 -2.94 0.75 18.96
CA SER A 14 -1.77 0.03 19.44
C SER A 14 -0.66 0.04 18.39
N SER A 15 0.53 0.42 18.82
CA SER A 15 1.78 0.20 18.12
C SER A 15 2.52 -0.97 18.78
N ARG A 16 3.66 -1.37 18.22
CA ARG A 16 4.47 -2.49 18.72
C ARG A 16 4.97 -2.28 20.15
N THR A 17 5.07 -1.03 20.59
CA THR A 17 5.64 -0.64 21.90
C THR A 17 4.68 0.15 22.78
N GLU A 18 3.67 0.80 22.21
CA GLU A 18 2.83 1.78 22.93
C GLU A 18 1.40 1.78 22.42
N VAL A 19 0.47 2.11 23.29
CA VAL A 19 -0.95 2.30 22.95
C VAL A 19 -1.29 3.78 23.10
N LYS A 20 -1.80 4.40 22.02
CA LYS A 20 -2.10 5.84 21.95
C LYS A 20 -3.53 6.08 21.50
N GLN A 21 -4.18 7.07 22.10
CA GLN A 21 -5.48 7.55 21.64
C GLN A 21 -5.29 8.50 20.44
N LYS A 22 -5.87 8.16 19.29
CA LYS A 22 -5.84 8.97 18.07
C LYS A 22 -7.25 9.10 17.49
N PRO A 23 -7.61 10.21 16.84
CA PRO A 23 -8.90 10.31 16.18
C PRO A 23 -9.04 9.28 15.06
N ILE A 24 -10.27 8.78 14.84
CA ILE A 24 -10.55 7.73 13.84
C ILE A 24 -10.06 8.11 12.45
N ILE A 25 -10.19 9.39 12.06
CA ILE A 25 -9.72 9.91 10.77
C ILE A 25 -8.23 9.61 10.55
N VAL A 26 -7.39 9.84 11.57
CA VAL A 26 -5.94 9.62 11.48
C VAL A 26 -5.62 8.13 11.38
N LYS A 27 -6.37 7.28 12.10
CA LYS A 27 -6.24 5.83 11.99
C LYS A 27 -6.55 5.36 10.57
N LYS A 28 -7.70 5.78 10.02
CA LYS A 28 -8.15 5.42 8.67
C LYS A 28 -7.21 5.92 7.57
N TYR A 29 -6.70 7.14 7.72
CA TYR A 29 -5.68 7.67 6.81
C TYR A 29 -4.43 6.79 6.80
N ASN A 30 -3.87 6.47 7.97
CA ASN A 30 -2.66 5.64 8.07
C ASN A 30 -2.87 4.20 7.56
N GLU A 31 -4.06 3.62 7.78
CA GLU A 31 -4.43 2.30 7.24
C GLU A 31 -4.35 2.27 5.70
N ASN A 32 -4.83 3.34 5.05
CA ASN A 32 -4.96 3.40 3.59
C ASN A 32 -3.74 4.03 2.89
N MET A 33 -2.87 4.77 3.59
CA MET A 33 -1.75 5.50 3.00
C MET A 33 -0.67 4.58 2.37
N SER A 34 -0.47 3.40 2.95
CA SER A 34 0.66 2.52 2.62
C SER A 34 0.53 1.69 1.33
N GLY A 35 -0.57 1.81 0.59
CA GLY A 35 -0.82 0.97 -0.59
C GLY A 35 0.21 1.15 -1.72
N ILE A 36 0.55 2.41 -2.04
CA ILE A 36 1.49 2.74 -3.11
C ILE A 36 2.92 2.34 -2.71
N ASP A 37 3.34 2.67 -1.50
CA ASP A 37 4.68 2.36 -0.99
C ASP A 37 4.95 0.85 -0.98
N ARG A 38 3.94 0.03 -0.64
CA ARG A 38 4.06 -1.44 -0.67
C ARG A 38 4.24 -1.97 -2.10
N GLN A 39 3.51 -1.42 -3.07
CA GLN A 39 3.66 -1.82 -4.47
C GLN A 39 5.04 -1.44 -5.02
N ASP A 40 5.53 -0.23 -4.68
CA ASP A 40 6.87 0.21 -5.06
C ASP A 40 7.98 -0.64 -4.42
N GLN A 41 7.78 -1.04 -3.15
CA GLN A 41 8.69 -1.95 -2.45
C GLN A 41 8.75 -3.33 -3.13
N MET A 42 7.61 -3.89 -3.53
CA MET A 42 7.57 -5.17 -4.25
C MET A 42 8.25 -5.08 -5.62
N ALA A 43 8.05 -3.99 -6.34
CA ALA A 43 8.69 -3.72 -7.62
C ALA A 43 10.22 -3.57 -7.49
N SER A 44 10.69 -2.95 -6.40
CA SER A 44 12.10 -2.76 -6.11
C SER A 44 12.81 -4.03 -5.64
N TYR A 45 12.08 -4.95 -4.98
CA TYR A 45 12.63 -6.21 -4.48
C TYR A 45 12.95 -7.21 -5.60
N TYR A 46 12.22 -7.16 -6.71
CA TYR A 46 12.46 -8.00 -7.90
C TYR A 46 12.99 -7.18 -9.09
N PRO A 47 14.19 -6.58 -9.00
CA PRO A 47 14.75 -5.81 -10.10
C PRO A 47 15.07 -6.74 -11.28
N CYS A 48 14.51 -6.46 -12.46
CA CYS A 48 14.90 -7.21 -13.66
C CYS A 48 16.21 -6.63 -14.23
N GLU A 49 17.34 -7.35 -14.09
CA GLU A 49 18.70 -6.93 -14.48
C GLU A 49 18.96 -6.81 -16.00
N ARG A 50 17.92 -6.65 -16.83
CA ARG A 50 18.06 -6.63 -18.30
C ARG A 50 18.66 -5.31 -18.77
N LYS A 51 19.93 -5.37 -19.20
CA LYS A 51 20.75 -4.27 -19.75
C LYS A 51 20.20 -3.54 -21.00
N SER A 52 19.02 -3.89 -21.53
CA SER A 52 18.55 -3.38 -22.84
C SER A 52 17.04 -3.14 -23.01
N LEU A 53 16.19 -3.34 -22.00
CA LEU A 53 14.77 -3.01 -22.16
C LEU A 53 14.56 -1.49 -22.05
N ARG A 54 13.87 -0.90 -23.03
CA ARG A 54 13.40 0.50 -22.93
C ARG A 54 12.60 0.64 -21.62
N ARG A 55 12.92 1.65 -20.80
CA ARG A 55 12.34 1.90 -19.45
C ARG A 55 10.82 1.70 -19.37
N ARG A 56 10.08 2.09 -20.42
CA ARG A 56 8.61 1.94 -20.49
C ARG A 56 8.16 0.47 -20.49
N ILE A 57 8.84 -0.40 -21.24
CA ILE A 57 8.52 -1.82 -21.33
C ILE A 57 8.88 -2.52 -20.02
N TYR A 58 10.01 -2.13 -19.41
CA TYR A 58 10.40 -2.60 -18.08
C TYR A 58 9.33 -2.30 -17.03
N LEU A 59 8.85 -1.05 -16.95
CA LEU A 59 7.82 -0.66 -15.98
C LEU A 59 6.52 -1.43 -16.20
N LEU A 60 6.06 -1.56 -17.45
CA LEU A 60 4.87 -2.35 -17.77
C LEU A 60 5.01 -3.82 -17.37
N PHE A 61 6.17 -4.43 -17.63
CA PHE A 61 6.43 -5.82 -17.27
C PHE A 61 6.37 -6.04 -15.76
N VAL A 62 7.04 -5.19 -14.98
CA VAL A 62 7.02 -5.28 -13.50
C VAL A 62 5.61 -5.04 -12.96
N MET A 63 4.88 -4.07 -13.48
CA MET A 63 3.48 -3.82 -13.09
C MET A 63 2.57 -5.02 -13.38
N CYS A 64 2.69 -5.65 -14.56
CA CYS A 64 1.93 -6.84 -14.90
C CYS A 64 2.23 -8.03 -13.97
N LEU A 65 3.49 -8.23 -13.59
CA LEU A 65 3.88 -9.29 -12.65
C LEU A 65 3.27 -9.06 -11.26
N VAL A 66 3.41 -7.85 -10.71
CA VAL A 66 2.87 -7.51 -9.38
C VAL A 66 1.34 -7.63 -9.37
N MET A 67 0.65 -7.10 -10.39
CA MET A 67 -0.80 -7.22 -10.47
C MET A 67 -1.27 -8.67 -10.70
N GLY A 68 -0.57 -9.45 -11.51
CA GLY A 68 -0.89 -10.86 -11.74
C GLY A 68 -0.78 -11.69 -10.47
N TYR A 69 0.25 -11.43 -9.66
CA TYR A 69 0.42 -12.06 -8.35
C TYR A 69 -0.73 -11.72 -7.38
N GLU A 70 -1.07 -10.44 -7.24
CA GLU A 70 -2.20 -9.99 -6.41
C GLU A 70 -3.53 -10.62 -6.84
N ILE A 71 -3.76 -10.77 -8.14
CA ILE A 71 -4.96 -11.45 -8.65
C ILE A 71 -4.95 -12.93 -8.25
N SER A 72 -3.83 -13.64 -8.45
CA SER A 72 -3.72 -15.06 -8.11
C SER A 72 -4.00 -15.32 -6.62
N THR A 73 -3.44 -14.50 -5.73
CA THR A 73 -3.65 -14.65 -4.27
C THR A 73 -5.09 -14.38 -3.85
N ARG A 74 -5.82 -13.52 -4.57
CA ARG A 74 -7.23 -13.23 -4.32
C ARG A 74 -8.17 -14.38 -4.72
N TYR A 75 -7.81 -15.16 -5.74
CA TYR A 75 -8.63 -16.28 -6.24
C TYR A 75 -8.26 -17.64 -5.62
N GLN A 76 -7.11 -17.75 -4.96
CA GLN A 76 -6.70 -18.97 -4.24
C GLN A 76 -7.20 -19.04 -2.78
N GLY A 77 -7.86 -18.00 -2.28
CA GLY A 77 -8.41 -17.90 -0.92
C GLY A 77 -9.91 -18.15 -0.85
#